data_AF-A0A1Q3GTL7-F1
#
_entry.id   AF-A0A1Q3GTL7-F1
#
_cell.length_a   1.000
_cell.length_b   1.000
_cell.length_c   1.000
_cell.angle_alpha   90.00
_cell.angle_beta   90.00
_cell.angle_gamma   90.00
#
_symmetry.space_group_name_H-M   'P 1'
#
loop_
_entity.id
_entity.type
_entity.pdbx_description
1 polymer ?
#
loop_
_entity_poly.entity_id
_entity_poly.type
_entity_poly.pdbx_seq_one_letter_code
_entity_poly.pdbx_strand_id
1 'polypeptide(L)'
;MNRIVFTLLMLLGVGYFATTQAQSEKEKTIFDKNGEARGYLAEDNNIYLFTGEAVAYLTNSRQTNFKNVFGMNGDHLGWYTDGIFFNHQQKVVGFFEDAPNVTAQASLLIPDKYPKQPVFRRMAKPAPLKILTKPFGIFKWSSLEAFLRSGMR
;
A
#
# COMPACT_ATOMS: atom_id res chain seq x y z
N MET A 1 46.63 -47.70 3.86
CA MET A 1 45.37 -47.51 4.61
C MET A 1 45.30 -46.03 4.98
N ASN A 2 44.15 -45.36 4.76
CA ASN A 2 43.89 -43.89 4.86
C ASN A 2 43.95 -43.09 3.55
N ARG A 3 43.03 -43.39 2.61
CA ARG A 3 42.59 -42.42 1.59
C ARG A 3 41.06 -42.20 1.58
N ILE A 4 40.34 -42.75 2.56
CA ILE A 4 38.86 -42.75 2.59
C ILE A 4 38.30 -41.60 3.45
N VAL A 5 39.13 -40.91 4.23
CA VAL A 5 38.67 -39.87 5.18
C VAL A 5 38.51 -38.49 4.52
N PHE A 6 39.00 -38.29 3.29
CA PHE A 6 38.89 -36.99 2.60
C PHE A 6 37.64 -36.82 1.74
N THR A 7 36.77 -37.83 1.64
CA THR A 7 35.55 -37.79 0.83
C THR A 7 34.27 -37.76 1.67
N LEU A 8 34.36 -37.40 2.96
CA LEU A 8 33.21 -37.34 3.88
C LEU A 8 33.02 -35.96 4.54
N LEU A 9 33.62 -34.91 3.99
CA LEU A 9 33.49 -33.54 4.50
C LEU A 9 33.13 -32.54 3.39
N MET A 10 32.23 -32.95 2.50
CA MET A 10 31.67 -32.08 1.45
C MET A 10 30.15 -32.27 1.29
N LEU A 11 29.45 -32.52 2.40
CA LEU A 11 27.99 -32.73 2.41
C LEU A 11 27.25 -31.89 3.47
N LEU A 12 27.89 -30.89 4.05
CA LEU A 12 27.28 -29.97 5.02
C LEU A 12 27.60 -28.53 4.62
N GLY A 13 27.09 -28.11 3.46
CA GLY A 13 27.40 -26.82 2.88
C GLY A 13 26.19 -26.18 2.22
N VAL A 14 25.34 -25.57 3.04
CA VAL A 14 24.49 -24.42 2.68
C VAL A 14 23.40 -24.69 1.64
N GLY A 15 22.42 -25.49 2.04
CA GLY A 15 21.08 -25.48 1.44
C GLY A 15 20.08 -24.71 2.31
N TYR A 16 20.39 -23.48 2.72
CA TYR A 16 19.37 -22.58 3.26
C TYR A 16 18.60 -21.98 2.08
N PHE A 17 17.72 -22.77 1.48
CA PHE A 17 16.64 -22.22 0.69
C PHE A 17 15.72 -21.49 1.66
N ALA A 18 15.98 -20.20 1.88
CA ALA A 18 14.97 -19.30 2.39
C ALA A 18 13.84 -19.29 1.35
N THR A 19 12.83 -20.12 1.57
CA THR A 19 11.56 -19.99 0.90
C THR A 19 10.96 -18.68 1.38
N THR A 20 11.20 -17.61 0.63
CA THR A 20 10.44 -16.38 0.79
C THR A 20 9.00 -16.75 0.50
N GLN A 21 8.19 -16.98 1.54
CA GLN A 21 6.76 -17.11 1.38
C GLN A 21 6.28 -15.77 0.81
N ALA A 22 5.95 -15.76 -0.48
CA ALA A 22 5.23 -14.65 -1.08
C ALA A 22 3.87 -14.62 -0.38
N GLN A 23 3.77 -13.78 0.65
CA GLN A 23 2.50 -13.49 1.31
C GLN A 23 1.60 -12.86 0.24
N SER A 24 0.66 -13.64 -0.28
CA SER A 24 -0.47 -13.13 -1.07
C SER A 24 -1.16 -12.11 -0.18
N GLU A 25 -0.88 -10.82 -0.41
CA GLU A 25 -1.55 -9.73 0.28
C GLU A 25 -3.00 -9.72 -0.22
N LYS A 26 -3.86 -10.44 0.51
CA LYS A 26 -5.31 -10.32 0.40
C LYS A 26 -5.69 -8.84 0.31
N GLU A 27 -6.67 -8.53 -0.53
CA GLU A 27 -7.15 -7.16 -0.71
C GLU A 27 -7.42 -6.47 0.64
N LYS A 28 -6.91 -5.24 0.80
CA LYS A 28 -6.96 -4.49 2.07
C LYS A 28 -7.94 -3.32 1.97
N THR A 29 -8.92 -3.27 2.86
CA THR A 29 -9.91 -2.18 2.91
C THR A 29 -9.27 -0.91 3.45
N ILE A 30 -9.50 0.21 2.76
CA ILE A 30 -9.08 1.55 3.19
C ILE A 30 -10.27 2.24 3.86
N PHE A 31 -10.07 2.62 5.11
CA PHE A 31 -11.02 3.34 5.93
C PHE A 31 -10.70 4.83 5.97
N ASP A 32 -11.73 5.67 6.03
CA ASP A 32 -11.58 7.11 6.24
C ASP A 32 -11.50 7.47 7.73
N LYS A 33 -11.38 8.78 8.03
CA LYS A 33 -11.29 9.31 9.41
C LYS A 33 -12.41 8.88 10.36
N ASN A 34 -13.58 8.49 9.84
CA ASN A 34 -14.73 8.07 10.62
C ASN A 34 -14.76 6.55 10.81
N GLY A 35 -13.78 5.83 10.23
CA GLY A 35 -13.77 4.37 10.18
C GLY A 35 -14.62 3.80 9.05
N GLU A 36 -15.12 4.61 8.12
CA GLU A 36 -15.98 4.10 7.05
C GLU A 36 -15.14 3.55 5.89
N ALA A 37 -15.50 2.37 5.39
CA ALA A 37 -14.82 1.75 4.25
C ALA A 37 -15.13 2.55 2.97
N ARG A 38 -14.10 3.12 2.32
CA ARG A 38 -14.28 3.94 1.10
C ARG A 38 -13.63 3.34 -0.15
N GLY A 39 -12.70 2.42 0.01
CA GLY A 39 -12.07 1.72 -1.10
C GLY A 39 -11.22 0.56 -0.59
N TYR A 40 -10.50 -0.09 -1.50
CA TYR A 40 -9.60 -1.18 -1.15
C TYR A 40 -8.39 -1.23 -2.07
N LEU A 41 -7.24 -1.63 -1.52
CA LEU A 41 -6.05 -1.98 -2.27
C LEU A 41 -6.16 -3.44 -2.72
N ALA A 42 -6.06 -3.67 -4.03
CA ALA A 42 -6.04 -5.00 -4.62
C ALA A 42 -4.61 -5.51 -4.85
N GLU A 43 -4.50 -6.80 -5.17
CA GLU A 43 -3.23 -7.51 -5.41
C GLU A 43 -2.40 -6.93 -6.57
N ASP A 44 -3.07 -6.28 -7.54
CA ASP A 44 -2.45 -5.61 -8.69
C ASP A 44 -1.88 -4.21 -8.35
N ASN A 45 -1.83 -3.87 -7.06
CA ASN A 45 -1.47 -2.56 -6.52
C ASN A 45 -2.41 -1.41 -6.93
N ASN A 46 -3.56 -1.69 -7.55
CA ASN A 46 -4.58 -0.69 -7.78
C ASN A 46 -5.47 -0.52 -6.54
N ILE A 47 -5.92 0.70 -6.35
CA ILE A 47 -6.92 1.09 -5.36
C ILE A 47 -8.24 1.26 -6.11
N TYR A 48 -9.23 0.49 -5.69
CA TYR A 48 -10.57 0.51 -6.24
C TYR A 48 -11.56 1.09 -5.24
N LEU A 49 -12.61 1.72 -5.76
CA LEU A 49 -13.84 1.92 -5.00
C LEU A 49 -14.63 0.61 -4.98
N PHE A 50 -15.55 0.48 -4.02
CA PHE A 50 -16.47 -0.66 -3.98
C PHE A 50 -17.38 -0.76 -5.21
N THR A 51 -17.54 0.34 -5.95
CA THR A 51 -18.21 0.40 -7.26
C THR A 51 -17.41 -0.26 -8.39
N GLY A 52 -16.20 -0.76 -8.13
CA GLY A 52 -15.33 -1.42 -9.11
C GLY A 52 -14.45 -0.46 -9.93
N GLU A 53 -14.59 0.85 -9.71
CA GLU A 53 -13.78 1.88 -10.39
C GLU A 53 -12.37 1.95 -9.79
N ALA A 54 -11.35 1.88 -10.65
CA ALA A 54 -9.96 2.08 -10.25
C ALA A 54 -9.65 3.58 -10.18
N VAL A 55 -9.11 4.04 -9.05
CA VAL A 55 -8.98 5.49 -8.77
C VAL A 55 -7.55 5.91 -8.46
N ALA A 56 -6.75 5.01 -7.92
CA ALA A 56 -5.34 5.25 -7.62
C ALA A 56 -4.54 3.95 -7.64
N TYR A 57 -3.22 4.00 -7.60
CA TYR A 57 -2.35 2.84 -7.52
C TYR A 57 -1.09 3.14 -6.72
N LEU A 58 -0.50 2.09 -6.17
CA LEU A 58 0.76 2.17 -5.42
C LEU A 58 1.95 1.85 -6.32
N THR A 59 3.03 2.60 -6.11
CA THR A 59 4.34 2.30 -6.71
C THR A 59 5.45 2.56 -5.70
N ASN A 60 6.63 1.99 -5.96
CA ASN A 60 7.80 2.18 -5.11
C ASN A 60 8.16 3.66 -5.00
N SER A 61 8.50 4.09 -3.78
CA SER A 61 9.14 5.39 -3.56
C SER A 61 10.65 5.26 -3.58
N ARG A 62 11.34 6.40 -3.77
CA ARG A 62 12.78 6.50 -3.54
C ARG A 62 13.12 6.42 -2.05
N GLN A 63 12.14 6.63 -1.17
CA GLN A 63 12.30 6.53 0.27
C GLN A 63 11.97 5.14 0.78
N THR A 64 12.84 4.61 1.64
CA THR A 64 12.64 3.35 2.34
C THR A 64 11.37 3.42 3.18
N ASN A 65 10.55 2.36 3.15
CA ASN A 65 9.27 2.23 3.86
C ASN A 65 8.11 3.09 3.35
N PHE A 66 8.28 3.83 2.26
CA PHE A 66 7.20 4.58 1.62
C PHE A 66 6.85 4.02 0.25
N LYS A 67 5.56 4.07 -0.09
CA LYS A 67 5.07 3.92 -1.46
C LYS A 67 4.48 5.25 -1.91
N ASN A 68 4.61 5.56 -3.19
CA ASN A 68 3.90 6.67 -3.79
C ASN A 68 2.48 6.22 -4.14
N VAL A 69 1.52 7.12 -3.99
CA VAL A 69 0.12 6.93 -4.40
C VAL A 69 -0.11 7.83 -5.61
N PHE A 70 -0.37 7.22 -6.76
CA PHE A 70 -0.69 7.93 -8.00
C PHE A 70 -2.16 7.76 -8.35
N GLY A 71 -2.77 8.80 -8.90
CA GLY A 71 -4.07 8.70 -9.54
C GLY A 71 -3.97 7.95 -10.86
N MET A 72 -5.09 7.39 -11.32
CA MET A 72 -5.18 6.85 -12.69
C MET A 72 -4.86 7.91 -13.75
N ASN A 73 -5.03 9.18 -13.43
CA ASN A 73 -4.64 10.31 -14.26
C ASN A 73 -3.13 10.61 -14.31
N GLY A 74 -2.31 9.84 -13.61
CA GLY A 74 -0.85 9.99 -13.60
C GLY A 74 -0.35 11.06 -12.61
N ASP A 75 -1.24 11.76 -11.90
CA ASP A 75 -0.85 12.71 -10.86
C ASP A 75 -0.42 11.97 -9.60
N HIS A 76 0.66 12.44 -8.99
CA HIS A 76 1.05 12.00 -7.66
C HIS A 76 0.05 12.57 -6.64
N LEU A 77 -0.68 11.73 -5.91
CA LEU A 77 -1.67 12.17 -4.92
C LEU A 77 -1.05 12.33 -3.54
N GLY A 78 -0.11 11.45 -3.21
CA GLY A 78 0.42 11.36 -1.85
C GLY A 78 1.26 10.12 -1.62
N TRP A 79 1.36 9.72 -0.36
CA TRP A 79 2.21 8.60 0.06
C TRP A 79 1.45 7.62 0.94
N TYR A 80 1.96 6.40 0.97
CA TYR A 80 1.53 5.32 1.84
C TYR A 80 2.72 4.80 2.65
N THR A 81 2.56 4.64 3.96
CA THR A 81 3.54 4.00 4.84
C THR A 81 2.84 3.42 6.06
N ASP A 82 3.30 2.27 6.53
CA ASP A 82 2.82 1.62 7.76
C ASP A 82 1.28 1.56 7.88
N GLY A 83 0.58 1.24 6.78
CA GLY A 83 -0.89 1.14 6.77
C GLY A 83 -1.64 2.47 6.62
N ILE A 84 -0.96 3.61 6.52
CA ILE A 84 -1.57 4.96 6.53
C ILE A 84 -1.29 5.70 5.21
N PHE A 85 -2.31 6.37 4.69
CA PHE A 85 -2.26 7.20 3.49
C PHE A 85 -2.23 8.69 3.85
N PHE A 86 -1.38 9.46 3.17
CA PHE A 86 -1.20 10.90 3.40
C PHE A 86 -1.18 11.69 2.09
N ASN A 87 -1.78 12.88 2.08
CA ASN A 87 -1.69 13.81 0.94
C ASN A 87 -0.42 14.69 0.98
N HIS A 88 -0.25 15.56 -0.03
CA HIS A 88 0.90 16.49 -0.11
C HIS A 88 1.03 17.46 1.07
N GLN A 89 -0.07 17.71 1.79
CA GLN A 89 -0.14 18.55 2.98
C GLN A 89 0.22 17.78 4.26
N GLN A 90 0.64 16.52 4.16
CA GLN A 90 0.94 15.63 5.30
C GLN A 90 -0.28 15.37 6.21
N LYS A 91 -1.49 15.45 5.64
CA LYS A 91 -2.71 15.09 6.34
C LYS A 91 -3.06 13.63 6.04
N VAL A 92 -3.47 12.89 7.06
CA VAL A 92 -4.01 11.53 6.90
C VAL A 92 -5.28 11.63 6.08
N VAL A 93 -5.38 10.78 5.06
CA VAL A 93 -6.59 10.65 4.25
C VAL A 93 -7.29 9.32 4.48
N GLY A 94 -6.56 8.26 4.82
CA GLY A 94 -7.15 6.96 5.12
C GLY A 94 -6.13 6.00 5.71
N PHE A 95 -6.61 4.83 6.14
CA PHE A 95 -5.80 3.83 6.81
C PHE A 95 -6.33 2.41 6.58
N PHE A 96 -5.48 1.41 6.79
CA PHE A 96 -5.86 0.01 6.93
C PHE A 96 -6.17 -0.34 8.39
N GLU A 97 -7.00 -1.36 8.61
CA GLU A 97 -7.45 -1.78 9.94
C GLU A 97 -6.30 -2.04 10.93
N ASP A 98 -5.15 -2.53 10.44
CA ASP A 98 -3.95 -2.83 11.22
C ASP A 98 -2.99 -1.64 11.37
N ALA A 99 -3.36 -0.44 10.92
CA ALA A 99 -2.52 0.74 10.99
C ALA A 99 -2.27 1.19 12.45
N PRO A 100 -1.01 1.41 12.86
CA PRO A 100 -0.68 1.80 14.21
C PRO A 100 -1.12 3.24 14.51
N ASN A 101 -1.56 3.48 15.74
CA ASN A 101 -1.83 4.82 16.31
C ASN A 101 -2.96 5.61 15.62
N VAL A 102 -3.76 5.02 14.73
CA VAL A 102 -4.97 5.66 14.21
C VAL A 102 -6.14 5.34 15.12
N THR A 103 -6.73 6.35 15.76
CA THR A 103 -7.74 6.21 16.82
C THR A 103 -9.14 5.84 16.34
N ALA A 104 -9.34 5.59 15.04
CA ALA A 104 -10.65 5.30 14.46
C ALA A 104 -10.89 3.79 14.40
N GLN A 105 -12.02 3.34 14.95
CA GLN A 105 -12.47 1.97 14.83
C GLN A 105 -12.96 1.75 13.39
N ALA A 106 -12.42 0.75 12.70
CA ALA A 106 -12.91 0.35 11.39
C ALA A 106 -14.39 -0.07 11.50
N SER A 107 -15.21 0.38 10.57
CA SER A 107 -16.61 -0.02 10.47
C SER A 107 -16.68 -1.52 10.20
N LEU A 108 -17.57 -2.20 10.92
CA LEU A 108 -17.92 -3.60 10.65
C LEU A 108 -18.66 -3.77 9.31
N LEU A 109 -19.19 -2.67 8.76
CA LEU A 109 -19.92 -2.66 7.50
C LEU A 109 -18.96 -2.30 6.35
N ILE A 110 -18.56 -3.32 5.60
CA ILE A 110 -17.83 -3.19 4.35
C ILE A 110 -18.84 -3.34 3.19
N PRO A 111 -18.94 -2.38 2.27
CA PRO A 111 -19.84 -2.50 1.12
C PRO A 111 -19.50 -3.69 0.22
N ASP A 112 -20.50 -4.19 -0.49
CA ASP A 112 -20.30 -5.22 -1.51
C ASP A 112 -19.41 -4.69 -2.65
N LYS A 113 -18.54 -5.57 -3.16
CA LYS A 113 -17.63 -5.24 -4.26
C LYS A 113 -18.30 -5.53 -5.59
N TYR A 114 -18.44 -4.49 -6.40
CA TYR A 114 -18.83 -4.59 -7.79
C TYR A 114 -17.65 -5.13 -8.63
N PRO A 115 -17.92 -5.73 -9.79
CA PRO A 115 -16.86 -6.19 -10.69
C PRO A 115 -15.87 -5.07 -11.03
N LYS A 116 -14.57 -5.40 -11.01
CA LYS A 116 -13.50 -4.45 -11.36
C LYS A 116 -13.65 -4.00 -12.81
N GLN A 117 -13.65 -2.69 -13.02
CA GLN A 117 -13.66 -2.09 -14.34
C GLN A 117 -12.27 -2.15 -14.99
N PRO A 118 -12.17 -2.08 -16.33
CA PRO A 118 -10.89 -1.98 -17.01
C PRO A 118 -10.05 -0.80 -16.51
N VAL A 119 -8.77 -1.04 -16.25
CA VAL A 119 -7.86 -0.03 -15.71
C VAL A 119 -7.09 0.64 -16.83
N PHE A 120 -7.12 1.98 -16.85
CA PHE A 120 -6.27 2.78 -17.71
C PHE A 120 -5.44 3.76 -16.87
N ARG A 121 -4.12 3.53 -16.81
CA ARG A 121 -3.18 4.41 -16.11
C ARG A 121 -2.55 5.38 -17.11
N ARG A 122 -2.73 6.69 -16.91
CA ARG A 122 -1.94 7.70 -17.63
C ARG A 122 -0.49 7.66 -17.13
N MET A 123 0.41 8.23 -17.94
CA MET A 123 1.83 8.28 -17.60
C MET A 123 2.03 9.01 -16.26
N ALA A 124 2.73 8.36 -15.34
CA ALA A 124 3.04 8.93 -14.03
C ALA A 124 3.93 10.17 -14.16
N LYS A 125 3.47 11.30 -13.60
CA LYS A 125 4.28 12.51 -13.47
C LYS A 125 5.39 12.29 -12.42
N PRO A 126 6.50 13.03 -12.48
CA PRO A 126 7.54 12.94 -11.47
C PRO A 126 6.98 13.17 -10.05
N ALA A 127 7.16 12.20 -9.16
CA ALA A 127 6.81 12.37 -7.75
C ALA A 127 7.74 13.42 -7.09
N PRO A 128 7.23 14.26 -6.19
CA PRO A 128 8.06 15.24 -5.48
C PRO A 128 9.08 14.54 -4.56
N LEU A 129 10.30 15.08 -4.48
CA LEU A 129 11.41 14.57 -3.64
C LEU A 129 11.22 14.86 -2.14
N LYS A 130 9.98 14.94 -1.66
CA LYS A 130 9.69 15.45 -0.32
C LYS A 130 10.07 14.41 0.74
N ILE A 131 11.05 14.73 1.57
CA ILE A 131 11.42 13.94 2.76
C ILE A 131 10.30 14.08 3.78
N LEU A 132 9.46 13.04 3.89
CA LEU A 132 8.45 12.94 4.93
C LEU A 132 9.16 12.57 6.24
N THR A 133 9.00 13.41 7.26
CA THR A 133 9.17 12.93 8.63
C THR A 133 7.91 12.14 8.97
N LYS A 134 8.06 10.90 9.48
CA LYS A 134 6.91 10.12 9.95
C LYS A 134 6.06 11.01 10.86
N PRO A 135 4.74 11.12 10.63
CA PRO A 135 3.90 11.94 11.49
C PRO A 135 3.79 11.27 12.86
N PHE A 136 4.67 11.67 13.79
CA PHE A 136 4.55 11.36 15.21
C PHE A 136 3.72 12.49 15.84
N GLY A 137 2.45 12.22 16.19
CA GLY A 137 1.58 13.19 16.88
C GLY A 137 0.09 13.12 16.50
N ILE A 138 -0.68 14.14 16.88
CA ILE A 138 -2.11 14.28 16.53
C ILE A 138 -2.25 14.46 15.01
N PHE A 139 -2.85 13.46 14.35
CA PHE A 139 -3.05 13.52 12.90
C PHE A 139 -4.03 14.61 12.50
N LYS A 140 -3.62 15.48 11.57
CA LYS A 140 -4.55 16.32 10.82
C LYS A 140 -5.16 15.48 9.71
N TRP A 141 -6.48 15.59 9.53
CA TRP A 141 -7.23 14.76 8.58
C TRP A 141 -7.66 15.53 7.34
N SER A 142 -7.75 14.80 6.23
CA SER A 142 -8.36 15.21 4.96
C SER A 142 -9.31 14.12 4.47
N SER A 143 -10.20 14.44 3.54
CA SER A 143 -11.16 13.47 3.00
C SER A 143 -10.46 12.40 2.14
N LEU A 144 -10.71 11.12 2.46
CA LEU A 144 -10.28 9.98 1.65
C LEU A 144 -10.88 10.02 0.24
N GLU A 145 -12.19 10.28 0.17
CA GLU A 145 -12.90 10.30 -1.09
C GLU A 145 -12.39 11.40 -2.02
N ALA A 146 -12.20 12.61 -1.50
CA ALA A 146 -11.66 13.72 -2.30
C ALA A 146 -10.23 13.40 -2.77
N PHE A 147 -9.42 12.77 -1.92
CA PHE A 147 -8.08 12.32 -2.27
C PHE A 147 -8.11 11.31 -3.42
N LEU A 148 -8.89 10.23 -3.31
CA LEU A 148 -8.98 9.20 -4.34
C LEU A 148 -9.58 9.73 -5.64
N ARG A 149 -10.68 10.48 -5.57
CA ARG A 149 -11.35 11.04 -6.76
C ARG A 149 -10.52 12.08 -7.48
N SER A 150 -9.59 12.75 -6.80
CA SER A 150 -8.68 13.69 -7.47
C SER A 150 -7.77 13.00 -8.50
N GLY A 151 -7.52 11.70 -8.33
CA GLY A 151 -6.75 10.87 -9.26
C GLY A 151 -7.48 10.43 -10.52
N MET A 152 -8.75 10.79 -10.68
CA MET A 152 -9.56 10.43 -11.86
C MET A 152 -9.69 11.56 -12.88
N ARG A 153 -9.22 12.77 -12.54
CA ARG A 153 -9.42 14.00 -13.35
C ARG A 153 -8.46 14.12 -14.53
#